data_AF-A0A1F4SQP7-F1
#
_entry.id   AF-A0A1F4SQP7-F1
#
_cell.length_a   1.000
_cell.length_b   1.000
_cell.length_c   1.000
_cell.angle_alpha   90.00
_cell.angle_beta   90.00
_cell.angle_gamma   90.00
#
_symmetry.space_group_name_H-M   'P 1'
#
loop_
_entity.id
_entity.type
_entity.pdbx_description
1 polymer ?
#
loop_
_entity_poly.entity_id
_entity_poly.type
_entity_poly.pdbx_seq_one_letter_code
_entity_poly.pdbx_strand_id
1 'polypeptide(L)'
;MKKGFTLLEVLIAFAILSLVSGFFFLLFGTVISNATITQKFISSLNIAQAQMEELKSKNFEETKSKTFANTNGKIDVSTISDGLLEIYLIYNWEENHKPIEIYSLRSKS
;
A
#
# COMPACT_ATOMS: atom_id res chain seq x y z
N MET A 1 -50.44 6.36 -35.41
CA MET A 1 -49.46 5.32 -35.78
C MET A 1 -48.19 5.55 -34.99
N LYS A 2 -47.73 4.59 -34.19
CA LYS A 2 -46.44 4.68 -33.50
C LYS A 2 -45.33 4.38 -34.53
N LYS A 3 -44.43 5.32 -34.79
CA LYS A 3 -43.20 5.05 -35.55
C LYS A 3 -42.36 4.07 -34.74
N GLY A 4 -42.12 2.88 -35.30
CA GLY A 4 -41.17 1.91 -34.73
C GLY A 4 -39.73 2.31 -35.07
N PHE A 5 -38.77 1.77 -34.33
CA PHE A 5 -37.35 1.92 -34.64
C PHE A 5 -36.99 1.18 -35.93
N THR A 6 -36.18 1.82 -36.76
CA THR A 6 -35.57 1.18 -37.93
C THR A 6 -34.42 0.28 -37.50
N LEU A 7 -34.15 -0.78 -38.26
CA LEU A 7 -33.01 -1.67 -38.02
C LEU A 7 -31.69 -0.90 -37.96
N LEU A 8 -31.56 0.16 -38.77
CA LEU A 8 -30.39 1.03 -38.80
C LEU A 8 -30.20 1.79 -37.47
N GLU A 9 -31.27 2.36 -36.92
CA GLU A 9 -31.23 3.06 -35.63
C GLU A 9 -30.81 2.11 -34.50
N VAL A 10 -31.30 0.87 -34.52
CA VAL A 10 -30.89 -0.16 -33.54
C VAL A 10 -29.40 -0.48 -33.69
N LEU A 11 -28.92 -0.66 -34.93
CA LEU A 11 -27.50 -0.97 -35.18
C LEU A 11 -26.59 0.16 -34.72
N ILE A 12 -26.97 1.42 -34.98
CA ILE A 12 -26.24 2.60 -34.54
C ILE A 12 -26.20 2.69 -33.01
N ALA A 13 -27.33 2.45 -32.35
CA ALA A 13 -27.38 2.42 -30.88
C ALA A 13 -26.44 1.36 -30.29
N PHE A 14 -26.42 0.15 -30.86
CA PHE A 14 -25.48 -0.90 -30.44
C PHE A 14 -24.02 -0.54 -30.67
N ALA A 15 -23.70 0.10 -31.79
CA ALA A 15 -22.34 0.56 -32.08
C ALA A 15 -21.87 1.60 -31.04
N ILE A 16 -22.73 2.58 -30.72
CA ILE A 16 -22.44 3.59 -29.69
C ILE A 16 -22.28 2.92 -28.31
N LEU A 17 -23.20 2.04 -27.93
CA LEU A 17 -23.12 1.32 -26.65
C LEU A 17 -21.84 0.48 -26.52
N SER A 18 -21.40 -0.15 -27.62
CA SER A 18 -20.18 -0.96 -27.62
C SER A 18 -18.93 -0.09 -27.42
N LEU A 19 -18.86 1.06 -28.09
CA LEU A 19 -17.76 2.02 -27.91
C LEU A 19 -17.72 2.56 -26.48
N VAL A 20 -18.86 2.98 -25.94
CA VAL A 20 -18.99 3.49 -24.58
C VAL A 20 -18.59 2.42 -23.57
N SER A 21 -19.07 1.19 -23.73
CA SER A 21 -18.74 0.07 -22.83
C SER A 21 -17.25 -0.28 -22.86
N GLY A 22 -16.62 -0.25 -24.04
CA GLY A 22 -15.18 -0.46 -24.17
C GLY A 22 -14.37 0.60 -23.42
N PHE A 23 -14.78 1.87 -23.48
CA PHE A 23 -14.14 2.94 -22.74
C PHE A 23 -14.26 2.75 -21.22
N PHE A 24 -15.45 2.40 -20.73
CA PHE A 24 -15.65 2.08 -19.32
C PHE A 24 -14.77 0.91 -18.87
N PHE A 25 -14.66 -0.15 -19.69
CA PHE A 25 -13.86 -1.31 -19.34
C PHE A 25 -12.38 -0.96 -19.12
N LEU A 26 -11.81 -0.10 -19.98
CA LEU A 26 -10.45 0.40 -19.82
C LEU A 26 -10.27 1.19 -18.51
N LEU A 27 -11.21 2.11 -18.21
CA LEU A 27 -11.17 2.89 -16.98
C LEU A 27 -11.26 2.00 -15.72
N PHE A 28 -12.20 1.07 -15.69
CA PHE A 28 -12.35 0.15 -14.56
C PHE A 28 -11.12 -0.73 -14.36
N GLY A 29 -10.50 -1.21 -15.45
CA GLY A 29 -9.26 -1.98 -15.37
C GLY A 29 -8.13 -1.21 -14.66
N THR A 30 -7.91 0.05 -15.03
CA THR A 30 -6.91 0.91 -14.38
C THR A 30 -7.24 1.17 -12.91
N VAL A 31 -8.50 1.47 -12.60
CA VAL A 31 -8.93 1.76 -11.22
C VAL A 31 -8.73 0.54 -10.31
N ILE A 32 -9.12 -0.65 -10.77
CA ILE A 32 -8.97 -1.90 -10.00
C ILE A 32 -7.49 -2.19 -9.74
N SER A 33 -6.64 -2.02 -10.76
CA SER A 33 -5.20 -2.22 -10.61
C SER A 33 -4.60 -1.28 -9.57
N ASN A 34 -4.91 0.01 -9.66
CA ASN A 34 -4.45 1.01 -8.70
C ASN A 34 -4.97 0.73 -7.28
N ALA A 35 -6.25 0.39 -7.13
CA ALA A 35 -6.84 0.04 -5.85
C ALA A 35 -6.13 -1.16 -5.18
N THR A 36 -5.76 -2.16 -5.98
CA THR A 36 -5.01 -3.33 -5.50
C THR A 36 -3.62 -2.94 -4.98
N ILE A 37 -2.90 -2.09 -5.71
CA ILE A 37 -1.58 -1.58 -5.30
C ILE A 37 -1.72 -0.75 -4.01
N THR A 38 -2.70 0.13 -3.93
CA THR A 38 -2.98 0.93 -2.73
C THR A 38 -3.32 0.04 -1.54
N GLN A 39 -4.11 -1.02 -1.73
CA GLN A 39 -4.46 -1.94 -0.66
C GLN A 39 -3.24 -2.70 -0.14
N LYS A 40 -2.36 -3.18 -1.04
CA LYS A 40 -1.07 -3.78 -0.65
C LYS A 40 -0.24 -2.81 0.19
N PHE A 41 -0.08 -1.57 -0.29
CA PHE A 41 0.66 -0.53 0.41
C PHE A 41 0.12 -0.27 1.83
N ILE A 42 -1.19 -0.10 1.98
CA ILE A 42 -1.82 0.13 3.29
C ILE A 42 -1.59 -1.07 4.23
N SER A 43 -1.75 -2.30 3.72
CA SER A 43 -1.49 -3.51 4.51
C SER A 43 -0.05 -3.55 5.01
N SER A 44 0.91 -3.27 4.13
CA SER A 44 2.33 -3.20 4.46
C SER A 44 2.67 -2.10 5.45
N LEU A 45 2.04 -0.93 5.32
CA LEU A 45 2.17 0.17 6.28
C LEU A 45 1.67 -0.25 7.67
N ASN A 46 0.53 -0.93 7.74
CA ASN A 46 -0.02 -1.43 9.01
C ASN A 46 0.92 -2.45 9.66
N ILE A 47 1.56 -3.33 8.87
CA ILE A 47 2.57 -4.27 9.39
C ILE A 47 3.77 -3.50 9.97
N ALA A 48 4.28 -2.51 9.24
CA ALA A 48 5.40 -1.68 9.69
C ALA A 48 5.06 -0.91 10.99
N GLN A 49 3.86 -0.34 11.07
CA GLN A 49 3.36 0.35 12.27
C GLN A 49 3.18 -0.60 13.45
N ALA A 50 2.55 -1.76 13.26
CA ALA A 50 2.39 -2.76 14.30
C ALA A 50 3.75 -3.21 14.85
N GLN A 51 4.74 -3.37 13.96
CA GLN A 51 6.09 -3.72 14.36
C GLN A 51 6.77 -2.59 15.15
N MET A 52 6.53 -1.33 14.80
CA MET A 52 7.03 -0.18 15.55
C MET A 52 6.40 -0.09 16.94
N GLU A 53 5.09 -0.30 17.05
CA GLU A 53 4.39 -0.31 18.35
C GLU A 53 4.85 -1.47 19.24
N GLU A 54 5.12 -2.64 18.67
CA GLU A 54 5.73 -3.77 19.41
C GLU A 54 7.12 -3.40 19.97
N LEU A 55 7.93 -2.64 19.23
CA LEU A 55 9.23 -2.18 19.72
C LEU A 55 9.08 -1.15 20.84
N LYS A 56 8.10 -0.26 20.74
CA LYS A 56 7.79 0.72 21.79
C LYS A 56 7.30 0.04 23.08
N SER A 57 6.55 -1.05 22.96
CA SER A 57 6.05 -1.79 24.12
C SER A 57 7.12 -2.64 24.82
N LYS A 58 8.21 -3.01 24.13
CA LYS A 58 9.32 -3.78 24.73
C LYS A 58 10.19 -2.92 25.63
N ASN A 59 10.91 -3.55 26.55
CA ASN A 59 11.90 -2.89 27.38
C ASN A 59 12.97 -2.21 26.52
N PHE A 60 13.45 -1.06 27.00
CA PHE A 60 14.48 -0.27 26.32
C PHE A 60 15.72 -1.10 25.97
N GLU A 61 16.14 -1.99 26.88
CA GLU A 61 17.36 -2.81 26.71
C GLU A 61 17.15 -4.05 25.82
N GLU A 62 15.90 -4.42 25.54
CA GLU A 62 15.54 -5.54 24.66
C GLU A 62 15.34 -5.10 23.20
N THR A 63 15.37 -3.80 22.94
CA THR A 63 15.18 -3.23 21.60
C THR A 63 16.46 -3.41 20.78
N LYS A 64 16.47 -4.44 19.93
CA LYS A 64 17.62 -4.80 19.08
C LYS A 64 17.24 -4.81 17.61
N SER A 65 18.25 -4.61 16.76
CA SER A 65 18.12 -4.78 15.32
C SER A 65 17.65 -6.19 14.99
N LYS A 66 16.62 -6.32 14.16
CA LYS A 66 16.06 -7.60 13.72
C LYS A 66 15.44 -7.46 12.33
N THR A 67 15.38 -8.57 11.62
CA THR A 67 14.55 -8.70 10.42
C THR A 67 13.16 -9.23 10.79
N PHE A 68 12.13 -8.81 10.08
CA PHE A 68 10.76 -9.26 10.27
C PHE A 68 10.08 -9.49 8.92
N ALA A 69 8.90 -10.13 8.94
CA ALA A 69 8.09 -10.42 7.76
C ALA A 69 8.90 -11.11 6.63
N ASN A 70 9.48 -12.27 6.92
CA ASN A 70 10.26 -13.07 5.96
C ASN A 70 11.37 -12.27 5.25
N THR A 71 12.11 -11.44 5.99
CA THR A 71 13.22 -10.59 5.52
C THR A 71 12.84 -9.35 4.70
N ASN A 72 11.55 -9.12 4.46
CA ASN A 72 11.09 -7.90 3.79
C ASN A 72 11.20 -6.66 4.70
N GLY A 73 11.19 -6.85 6.01
CA GLY A 73 11.37 -5.77 6.99
C GLY A 73 12.71 -5.86 7.72
N LYS A 74 13.34 -4.71 7.93
CA LYS A 74 14.56 -4.55 8.74
C LYS A 74 14.37 -3.45 9.77
N ILE A 75 14.80 -3.71 11.00
CA ILE A 75 14.90 -2.72 12.07
C ILE A 75 16.37 -2.55 12.38
N ASP A 76 16.84 -1.32 12.35
CA ASP A 76 18.15 -0.90 12.80
C ASP A 76 17.98 -0.01 14.05
N VAL A 77 18.61 -0.40 15.15
CA VAL A 77 18.60 0.35 16.41
C VAL A 77 20.00 0.89 16.66
N SER A 78 20.13 2.21 16.77
CA SER A 78 21.38 2.90 17.10
C SER A 78 21.23 3.57 18.48
N THR A 79 22.29 3.55 19.29
CA THR A 79 22.32 4.30 20.57
C THR A 79 23.01 5.62 20.34
N ILE A 80 22.28 6.73 20.50
CA ILE A 80 22.82 8.08 20.31
C ILE A 80 23.51 8.57 21.59
N SER A 81 22.91 8.31 22.75
CA SER A 81 23.45 8.70 24.06
C SER A 81 22.95 7.76 25.15
N ASP A 82 23.52 7.88 26.35
CA ASP A 82 23.05 7.12 27.51
C ASP A 82 21.58 7.44 27.77
N GLY A 83 20.70 6.48 27.49
CA GLY A 83 19.25 6.65 27.58
C GLY A 83 18.56 7.26 26.36
N LEU A 84 19.16 7.26 25.16
CA LEU A 84 18.49 7.61 23.91
C LEU A 84 18.80 6.61 22.79
N LEU A 85 17.75 5.98 22.25
CA LEU A 85 17.80 5.10 21.09
C LEU A 85 17.17 5.79 19.88
N GLU A 86 17.80 5.61 18.74
CA GLU A 86 17.22 5.85 17.42
C GLU A 86 16.83 4.50 16.82
N ILE A 87 15.57 4.41 16.41
CA ILE A 87 15.00 3.22 15.79
C ILE A 87 14.66 3.60 14.36
N TYR A 88 15.30 2.92 13.43
CA TYR A 88 15.05 3.03 12.01
C TYR A 88 14.43 1.72 11.51
N LEU A 89 13.22 1.80 10.95
CA LEU A 89 12.50 0.66 10.40
C LEU A 89 12.32 0.86 8.90
N ILE A 90 12.75 -0.13 8.13
CA ILE A 90 12.59 -0.20 6.68
C ILE A 90 11.73 -1.41 6.35
N TYR A 91 10.75 -1.25 5.47
CA TYR A 91 9.92 -2.34 4.99
C TYR A 91 9.77 -2.30 3.45
N ASN A 92 10.31 -3.32 2.80
CA ASN A 92 10.24 -3.54 1.36
C ASN A 92 8.94 -4.28 1.03
N TRP A 93 7.93 -3.55 0.56
CA TRP A 93 6.60 -4.12 0.30
C TRP A 93 6.40 -4.59 -1.15
N GLU A 94 7.22 -4.11 -2.09
CA GLU A 94 7.19 -4.51 -3.51
C GLU A 94 8.55 -4.16 -4.15
N GLU A 95 9.11 -5.02 -5.01
CA GLU A 95 10.50 -4.91 -5.51
C GLU A 95 10.82 -3.59 -6.25
N ASN A 96 9.84 -3.01 -6.93
CA ASN A 96 10.02 -1.81 -7.76
C ASN A 96 9.43 -0.54 -7.14
N HIS A 97 9.01 -0.59 -5.87
CA HIS A 97 8.44 0.57 -5.18
C HIS A 97 9.37 1.06 -4.08
N LYS A 98 9.24 2.35 -3.75
CA LYS A 98 9.97 2.91 -2.60
C LYS A 98 9.57 2.16 -1.32
N PRO A 99 10.55 1.78 -0.49
CA PRO A 99 10.26 1.13 0.78
C PRO A 99 9.51 2.08 1.71
N ILE A 100 8.85 1.48 2.71
CA ILE A 100 8.26 2.22 3.82
C ILE A 100 9.36 2.42 4.86
N GLU A 101 9.62 3.67 5.19
CA GLU A 101 10.65 4.07 6.15
C GLU A 101 9.97 4.77 7.34
N ILE A 102 10.23 4.27 8.55
CA ILE A 102 9.70 4.83 9.79
C ILE A 102 10.87 5.12 10.73
N TYR A 103 10.94 6.37 11.19
CA TYR A 103 11.95 6.85 12.13
C TYR A 103 11.29 7.12 13.48
N SER A 104 11.94 6.68 14.56
CA SER A 104 11.51 6.98 15.92
C SER A 104 12.70 7.20 16.83
N LEU A 105 12.60 8.22 17.69
CA LEU A 105 13.50 8.42 18.82
C LEU A 105 12.81 7.93 20.08
N ARG A 106 13.55 7.23 20.94
CA ARG A 106 13.04 6.71 22.21
C ARG A 106 14.03 7.02 23.32
N SER A 107 13.55 7.61 24.40
CA SER A 107 14.37 7.85 25.60
C SER A 107 14.12 6.78 26.68
N LYS A 108 15.14 6.51 27.49
CA LYS A 108 15.09 5.67 28.69
C LYS A 108 14.40 6.49 29.78
N SER A 109 13.07 6.44 29.79
CA SER A 109 12.25 7.05 30.83
C SER A 109 12.21 6.18 32.09
#